data_AF-A0ABC9Z523-F1
#
_entry.id   AF-A0ABC9Z523-F1
#
_cell.length_a   1.000
_cell.length_b   1.000
_cell.length_c   1.000
_cell.angle_alpha   90.00
_cell.angle_beta   90.00
_cell.angle_gamma   90.00
#
_symmetry.space_group_name_H-M   'P 1'
#
loop_
_entity.id
_entity.type
_entity.pdbx_description
1 polymer ?
#
loop_
_entity_poly.entity_id
_entity_poly.type
_entity_poly.pdbx_seq_one_letter_code
_entity_poly.pdbx_strand_id
1 'polypeptide(L)'
;MSLEELLKRLNRVVRGWCAYFKHGCSKRTFSYPSHYMWFEVAHWMRMKHRRTAWRRLRRRYSDKRFPTYQPSENGTVLYDPASIVIERYRWRGHAIPTPWSVRAEQLETLSQA
;
A
#
# COMPACT_ATOMS: atom_id res chain seq x y z
N MET A 1 13.73 5.19 -18.20
CA MET A 1 13.04 5.07 -16.90
C MET A 1 14.06 4.87 -15.79
N SER A 2 14.13 5.78 -14.82
CA SER A 2 14.96 5.64 -13.59
C SER A 2 14.33 4.64 -12.61
N LEU A 3 15.08 4.20 -11.59
CA LEU A 3 14.49 3.35 -10.54
C LEU A 3 13.47 4.17 -9.73
N GLU A 4 13.78 5.44 -9.45
CA GLU A 4 12.92 6.39 -8.76
C GLU A 4 11.54 6.53 -9.43
N GLU A 5 11.50 6.69 -10.75
CA GLU A 5 10.23 6.76 -11.51
C GLU A 5 9.41 5.48 -11.39
N LEU A 6 10.07 4.32 -11.48
CA LEU A 6 9.42 3.02 -11.32
C LEU A 6 8.85 2.88 -9.90
N LEU A 7 9.64 3.20 -8.88
CA LEU A 7 9.24 3.12 -7.49
C LEU A 7 8.09 4.09 -7.18
N LYS A 8 8.12 5.33 -7.69
CA LYS A 8 7.03 6.31 -7.53
C LYS A 8 5.71 5.78 -8.10
N ARG A 9 5.74 5.24 -9.32
CA ARG A 9 4.55 4.67 -9.98
C ARG A 9 4.00 3.47 -9.20
N LEU A 10 4.86 2.53 -8.84
CA LEU A 10 4.49 1.32 -8.12
C LEU A 10 3.94 1.63 -6.72
N ASN A 11 4.65 2.46 -5.96
CA ASN A 11 4.24 2.87 -4.62
C ASN A 11 2.88 3.56 -4.63
N ARG A 12 2.58 4.40 -5.63
CA ARG A 12 1.29 5.09 -5.71
C ARG A 12 0.12 4.12 -5.83
N VAL A 13 0.23 3.16 -6.75
CA VAL A 13 -0.84 2.17 -6.99
C VAL A 13 -1.02 1.26 -5.78
N VAL A 14 0.09 0.73 -5.27
CA VAL A 14 0.07 -0.24 -4.17
C VAL A 14 -0.38 0.39 -2.86
N ARG A 15 0.01 1.64 -2.59
CA ARG A 15 -0.50 2.38 -1.42
C ARG A 15 -2.00 2.57 -1.48
N GLY A 16 -2.56 2.94 -2.64
CA GLY A 16 -4.01 3.07 -2.82
C GLY A 16 -4.73 1.74 -2.60
N TRP A 17 -4.21 0.67 -3.20
CA TRP A 17 -4.75 -0.69 -3.02
C TRP A 17 -4.71 -1.13 -1.55
N CYS A 18 -3.58 -0.97 -0.87
CA CYS A 18 -3.46 -1.28 0.55
C CYS A 18 -4.39 -0.42 1.41
N ALA A 19 -4.56 0.87 1.10
CA ALA A 19 -5.45 1.76 1.83
C ALA A 19 -6.93 1.34 1.70
N TYR A 20 -7.34 0.86 0.53
CA TYR A 20 -8.69 0.32 0.32
C TYR A 20 -8.91 -0.99 1.12
N PHE A 21 -7.96 -1.92 1.05
CA PHE A 21 -8.07 -3.23 1.71
C PHE A 21 -7.66 -3.23 3.19
N LYS A 22 -7.22 -2.10 3.77
CA LYS A 22 -6.76 -2.03 5.18
C LYS A 22 -7.85 -2.40 6.19
N HIS A 23 -9.12 -2.32 5.79
CA HIS A 23 -10.27 -2.64 6.63
C HIS A 23 -10.71 -4.11 6.57
N GLY A 24 -10.16 -4.88 5.62
CA GLY A 24 -10.42 -6.32 5.48
C GLY A 24 -9.46 -7.18 6.31
N CYS A 25 -9.73 -8.49 6.35
CA CYS A 25 -8.89 -9.49 7.00
C CYS A 25 -7.69 -9.92 6.12
N SER A 26 -6.95 -8.97 5.55
CA SER A 26 -5.98 -9.23 4.46
C SER A 26 -4.50 -9.18 4.88
N LYS A 27 -4.17 -9.31 6.18
CA LYS A 27 -2.78 -9.13 6.67
C LYS A 27 -1.80 -10.06 5.99
N ARG A 28 -2.14 -11.35 5.99
CA ARG A 28 -1.29 -12.40 5.43
C ARG A 28 -1.14 -12.22 3.92
N THR A 29 -2.19 -11.73 3.27
CA THR A 29 -2.17 -11.43 1.83
C THR A 29 -1.17 -10.33 1.52
N PHE A 30 -1.04 -9.28 2.33
CA PHE A 30 -0.09 -8.18 2.06
C PHE A 30 1.39 -8.62 2.04
N SER A 31 1.76 -9.69 2.73
CA SER A 31 3.13 -10.22 2.65
C SER A 31 3.49 -10.76 1.27
N TYR A 32 2.52 -11.26 0.51
CA TYR A 32 2.76 -11.83 -0.81
C TYR A 32 3.13 -10.76 -1.86
N PRO A 33 2.34 -9.69 -2.07
CA PRO A 33 2.72 -8.59 -2.95
C PRO A 33 4.02 -7.92 -2.53
N SER A 34 4.31 -7.82 -1.23
CA SER A 34 5.59 -7.27 -0.76
C SER A 34 6.78 -8.05 -1.33
N HIS A 35 6.76 -9.37 -1.18
CA HIS A 35 7.81 -10.24 -1.69
C HIS A 35 7.87 -10.24 -3.22
N TYR A 36 6.70 -10.32 -3.87
CA TYR A 36 6.60 -10.32 -5.33
C TYR A 36 7.13 -9.01 -5.94
N MET A 37 6.71 -7.85 -5.43
CA MET A 37 7.20 -6.54 -5.88
C MET A 37 8.71 -6.40 -5.69
N TRP A 38 9.24 -6.90 -4.58
CA TRP A 38 10.68 -6.90 -4.35
C TRP A 38 11.42 -7.69 -5.42
N PHE A 39 10.95 -8.89 -5.75
CA PHE A 39 11.55 -9.71 -6.80
C PHE A 39 11.47 -9.05 -8.16
N GLU A 40 10.32 -8.50 -8.54
CA GLU A 40 10.13 -7.83 -9.82
C GLU A 40 11.06 -6.61 -9.97
N VAL A 41 11.16 -5.77 -8.93
CA VAL A 41 12.08 -4.62 -8.95
C VAL A 41 13.54 -5.08 -9.00
N ALA A 42 13.91 -6.09 -8.21
CA ALA A 42 15.27 -6.65 -8.24
C ALA A 42 15.61 -7.26 -9.61
N HIS A 43 14.65 -7.95 -10.23
CA HIS A 43 14.79 -8.52 -11.57
C HIS A 43 14.96 -7.41 -12.62
N TRP A 44 14.11 -6.39 -12.59
CA TRP A 44 14.22 -5.22 -13.46
C TRP A 44 15.58 -4.53 -13.33
N MET A 45 16.07 -4.34 -12.09
CA MET A 45 17.40 -3.76 -11.85
C MET A 45 18.52 -4.61 -12.46
N ARG A 46 18.45 -5.94 -12.31
CA ARG A 46 19.42 -6.86 -12.94
C ARG A 46 19.36 -6.79 -14.46
N MET A 47 18.17 -6.74 -15.03
CA MET A 47 17.97 -6.65 -16.48
C MET A 47 18.43 -5.33 -17.06
N LYS A 48 18.23 -4.22 -16.34
CA LYS A 48 18.69 -2.88 -16.74
C LYS A 48 20.22 -2.75 -16.67
N HIS A 49 20.87 -3.43 -15.72
CA HIS A 49 22.31 -3.34 -15.50
C HIS A 49 23.05 -4.67 -15.69
N ARG A 50 22.88 -5.28 -16.86
CA ARG A 50 23.39 -6.63 -17.18
C ARG A 50 24.89 -6.85 -16.92
N ARG A 51 25.71 -5.81 -17.07
CA ARG A 51 27.19 -5.88 -16.90
C ARG A 51 27.67 -5.58 -15.47
N THR A 52 26.76 -5.31 -14.54
CA THR A 52 27.11 -4.94 -13.16
C THR A 52 26.79 -6.08 -12.21
N ALA A 53 27.75 -6.46 -11.38
CA ALA A 53 27.54 -7.47 -10.34
C ALA A 53 26.41 -7.06 -9.38
N TRP A 54 25.55 -8.02 -9.01
CA TRP A 54 24.41 -7.78 -8.12
C TRP A 54 24.80 -7.09 -6.81
N ARG A 55 25.93 -7.48 -6.22
CA ARG A 55 26.45 -6.86 -4.98
C ARG A 55 26.69 -5.35 -5.14
N ARG A 56 27.19 -4.90 -6.29
CA ARG A 56 27.38 -3.46 -6.58
C ARG A 56 26.05 -2.77 -6.82
N LEU A 57 25.13 -3.42 -7.54
CA LEU A 57 23.78 -2.87 -7.77
C LEU A 57 23.03 -2.69 -6.45
N ARG A 58 23.02 -3.71 -5.60
CA ARG A 58 22.37 -3.62 -4.28
C ARG A 58 22.94 -2.47 -3.47
N ARG A 59 24.27 -2.30 -3.43
CA ARG A 59 24.93 -1.20 -2.72
C ARG A 59 24.59 0.18 -3.31
N ARG A 60 24.47 0.29 -4.64
CA ARG A 60 24.11 1.54 -5.32
C ARG A 60 22.68 1.96 -5.03
N TYR A 61 21.77 1.00 -4.99
CA TYR A 61 20.33 1.22 -4.84
C TYR A 61 19.82 0.87 -3.43
N SER A 62 20.69 0.96 -2.43
CA SER A 62 20.33 0.83 -1.02
C SER A 62 20.78 2.09 -0.29
N ASP A 63 19.84 2.77 0.36
CA ASP A 63 20.15 3.83 1.31
C ASP A 63 20.32 3.22 2.71
N LYS A 64 21.31 3.73 3.48
CA LYS A 64 21.55 3.32 4.87
C LYS A 64 20.40 3.71 5.81
N ARG A 65 19.56 4.67 5.40
CA ARG A 65 18.38 5.11 6.15
C ARG A 65 17.25 4.08 6.18
N PHE A 66 17.25 3.15 5.23
CA PHE A 66 16.21 2.14 5.09
C PHE A 66 16.79 0.73 5.26
N PRO A 67 15.95 -0.30 5.49
CA PRO A 67 16.42 -1.67 5.56
C PRO A 67 17.22 -2.05 4.30
N THR A 68 18.38 -2.69 4.47
CA THR A 68 19.34 -3.00 3.40
C THR A 68 18.78 -3.84 2.25
N TYR A 69 17.63 -4.49 2.45
CA TYR A 69 16.96 -5.25 1.41
C TYR A 69 16.07 -4.38 0.52
N GLN A 70 15.59 -3.22 0.97
CA GLN A 70 14.68 -2.38 0.18
C GLN A 70 15.41 -1.57 -0.91
N PRO A 71 15.03 -1.73 -2.19
CA PRO A 71 15.53 -0.88 -3.26
C PRO A 71 15.13 0.58 -3.03
N SER A 72 16.06 1.49 -3.25
CA SER A 72 15.88 2.93 -3.10
C SER A 72 16.75 3.71 -4.08
N GLU A 73 16.22 4.85 -4.54
CA GLU A 73 16.95 5.83 -5.35
C GLU A 73 16.44 7.23 -4.99
N ASN A 74 17.36 8.18 -4.76
CA ASN A 74 17.04 9.59 -4.48
C ASN A 74 16.00 9.81 -3.37
N GLY A 75 16.07 9.02 -2.30
CA GLY A 75 15.11 9.09 -1.17
C GLY A 75 13.75 8.44 -1.43
N THR A 76 13.49 7.93 -2.63
CA THR A 76 12.31 7.08 -2.89
C THR A 76 12.66 5.63 -2.59
N VAL A 77 11.97 5.03 -1.63
CA VAL A 77 12.11 3.62 -1.23
C VAL A 77 10.95 2.78 -1.78
N LEU A 78 11.17 1.51 -2.10
CA LEU A 78 10.08 0.58 -2.39
C LEU A 78 9.16 0.45 -1.17
N TYR A 79 7.87 0.75 -1.36
CA TYR A 79 6.85 0.58 -0.33
C TYR A 79 6.68 -0.90 0.02
N ASP A 80 6.58 -1.20 1.31
CA ASP A 80 6.28 -2.55 1.80
C ASP A 80 4.79 -2.66 2.17
N PRO A 81 3.97 -3.36 1.37
CA PRO A 81 2.57 -3.64 1.70
C PRO A 81 2.39 -4.30 3.07
N ALA A 82 3.31 -5.15 3.49
CA ALA A 82 3.20 -5.89 4.74
C ALA A 82 3.29 -4.97 5.97
N SER A 83 3.89 -3.78 5.82
CA SER A 83 4.04 -2.80 6.89
C SER A 83 2.74 -2.08 7.24
N ILE A 84 1.67 -2.20 6.44
CA ILE A 84 0.41 -1.50 6.71
C ILE A 84 -0.25 -1.99 8.00
N VAL A 85 -0.74 -1.06 8.82
CA VAL A 85 -1.57 -1.39 9.98
C VAL A 85 -2.98 -1.69 9.48
N ILE A 86 -3.50 -2.86 9.85
CA ILE A 86 -4.88 -3.22 9.55
C ILE A 86 -5.79 -2.59 10.58
N GLU A 87 -6.79 -1.89 10.08
CA GLU A 87 -7.81 -1.26 10.89
C GLU A 87 -9.09 -2.08 10.74
N ARG A 88 -9.23 -3.10 11.58
CA ARG A 88 -10.43 -3.94 11.57
C ARG A 88 -11.65 -3.06 11.80
N TYR A 89 -12.69 -3.30 11.02
CA TYR A 89 -13.97 -2.65 11.24
C TYR A 89 -14.42 -2.90 12.68
N ARG A 90 -14.49 -1.82 13.46
CA ARG A 90 -15.07 -1.87 14.80
C ARG A 90 -16.57 -1.85 14.63
N TRP A 91 -17.26 -2.81 15.24
CA TRP A 91 -18.72 -2.78 15.33
C TRP A 91 -19.17 -1.44 15.95
N ARG A 92 -19.98 -0.69 15.20
CA ARG A 92 -20.53 0.61 15.61
C ARG A 92 -22.00 0.54 16.05
N GLY A 93 -22.55 -0.66 16.19
CA GLY A 93 -23.96 -0.85 16.56
C GLY A 93 -24.92 -0.22 15.55
N HIS A 94 -26.13 0.07 16.02
CA HIS A 94 -27.17 0.80 15.27
C HIS A 94 -26.93 2.32 15.23
N ALA A 95 -25.76 2.81 15.67
CA ALA A 95 -25.48 4.24 15.77
C ALA A 95 -25.17 4.91 14.41
N ILE A 96 -24.97 4.12 13.35
CA ILE A 96 -24.83 4.68 11.99
C ILE A 96 -26.23 4.82 11.41
N PRO A 97 -26.76 6.04 11.23
CA PRO A 97 -28.05 6.23 10.62
C PRO A 97 -28.00 5.69 9.19
N THR A 98 -28.96 4.85 8.86
CA THR A 98 -29.15 4.40 7.47
C THR A 98 -30.03 5.41 6.74
N PRO A 99 -29.98 5.47 5.40
CA PRO A 99 -30.84 6.37 4.63
C PRO A 99 -32.34 6.20 4.96
N TRP A 100 -32.74 5.00 5.38
CA TRP A 100 -34.11 4.66 5.75
C TRP A 100 -34.51 5.17 7.12
N SER A 101 -33.60 5.13 8.11
CA SER A 101 -33.87 5.68 9.44
C SER A 101 -33.98 7.20 9.40
N VAL A 102 -33.13 7.87 8.63
CA VAL A 102 -33.23 9.33 8.40
C VAL A 102 -34.55 9.69 7.72
N ARG A 103 -34.96 8.92 6.71
CA ARG A 103 -36.23 9.16 6.01
C ARG A 103 -37.45 8.93 6.92
N ALA A 104 -37.40 7.92 7.79
CA ALA A 104 -38.48 7.67 8.76
C ALA A 104 -38.65 8.85 9.72
N GLU A 105 -37.57 9.35 10.32
CA GLU A 105 -37.59 10.55 11.18
C GLU A 105 -38.13 11.78 10.44
N GLN A 106 -37.75 11.98 9.18
CA GLN A 106 -38.26 13.09 8.36
C GLN A 106 -39.78 12.99 8.17
N LEU A 107 -40.31 11.80 7.88
CA LEU A 107 -41.75 11.58 7.69
C LEU A 107 -42.54 11.75 9.00
N GLU A 108 -41.97 11.32 10.14
CA GLU A 108 -42.53 11.55 11.46
C GLU A 108 -42.55 13.03 11.82
N THR A 109 -41.49 13.78 11.49
CA THR A 109 -41.43 15.23 11.70
C THR A 109 -42.49 15.96 10.87
N LEU A 110 -42.72 15.52 9.63
CA LEU A 110 -43.71 16.09 8.72
C LEU A 110 -45.16 15.73 9.07
N SER A 111 -45.39 14.63 9.81
CA SER A 111 -46.73 14.23 10.24
C SER A 111 -47.16 14.89 11.56
N GLN A 112 -46.19 15.40 12.34
CA GLN A 112 -46.42 16.14 13.58
C GLN A 112 -46.55 17.65 13.41
N ALA A 113 -46.30 18.17 12.19
CA ALA A 113 -46.46 19.57 11.80
C ALA A 113 -47.81 19.81 11.11
#